data_AF-A0A938VGJ2-F1
#
_entry.id   AF-A0A938VGJ2-F1
#
_cell.length_a   1.000
_cell.length_b   1.000
_cell.length_c   1.000
_cell.angle_alpha   90.00
_cell.angle_beta   90.00
_cell.angle_gamma   90.00
#
_symmetry.space_group_name_H-M   'P 1'
#
loop_
_entity.id
_entity.type
_entity.pdbx_description
1 polymer ?
#
loop_
_entity_poly.entity_id
_entity_poly.type
_entity_poly.pdbx_seq_one_letter_code
_entity_poly.pdbx_strand_id
1 'polypeptide(L)'
;MQKHHTFAGLISGLIAASIWGGMYVVSKVVLEVIPPFSLLASRLILGALALGLVIYFRNKKAGTKITVTKEFFWASFLVGFVGYGVSLGFQFVGTKLSTASNGALVTSATPAFVLLFAPFLLGERSTPRRILA
;
A
#
# COMPACT_ATOMS: atom_id res chain seq x y z
N MET A 1 29.68 -1.77 -12.44
CA MET A 1 28.57 -0.94 -12.99
C MET A 1 27.28 -0.97 -12.15
N GLN A 2 27.32 -1.16 -10.81
CA GLN A 2 26.11 -1.29 -9.96
C GLN A 2 25.69 0.00 -9.19
N LYS A 3 26.55 1.03 -9.08
CA LYS A 3 26.31 2.20 -8.20
C LYS A 3 25.18 3.15 -8.66
N HIS A 4 24.90 3.26 -9.96
CA HIS A 4 23.89 4.21 -10.46
C HIS A 4 22.44 3.80 -10.13
N HIS A 5 22.15 2.49 -10.06
CA HIS A 5 20.82 2.01 -9.70
C HIS A 5 20.55 2.15 -8.19
N THR A 6 21.58 2.09 -7.35
CA THR A 6 21.44 2.25 -5.89
C THR A 6 21.04 3.68 -5.53
N PHE A 7 21.62 4.69 -6.19
CA PHE A 7 21.28 6.10 -5.92
C PHE A 7 19.86 6.45 -6.38
N ALA A 8 19.47 6.00 -7.58
CA ALA A 8 18.10 6.16 -8.07
C ALA A 8 17.07 5.42 -7.17
N GLY A 9 17.42 4.24 -6.66
CA GLY A 9 16.60 3.48 -5.71
C GLY A 9 16.45 4.17 -4.34
N LEU A 10 17.53 4.79 -3.83
CA LEU A 10 17.48 5.58 -2.60
C LEU A 10 16.57 6.79 -2.75
N ILE A 11 16.70 7.53 -3.85
CA ILE A 11 15.86 8.70 -4.12
C ILE A 11 14.39 8.29 -4.28
N SER A 12 14.10 7.22 -5.03
CA SER A 12 12.73 6.76 -5.19
C SER A 12 12.12 6.30 -3.86
N GLY A 13 12.89 5.63 -3.01
CA GLY A 13 12.48 5.25 -1.65
C GLY A 13 12.18 6.46 -0.78
N LEU A 14 13.04 7.48 -0.78
CA LEU A 14 12.82 8.72 -0.03
C LEU A 14 11.58 9.46 -0.50
N ILE A 15 11.40 9.62 -1.81
CA ILE A 15 10.21 10.25 -2.38
C ILE A 15 8.94 9.47 -2.00
N ALA A 16 8.97 8.15 -2.12
CA ALA A 16 7.85 7.31 -1.73
C ALA A 16 7.53 7.47 -0.22
N ALA A 17 8.55 7.46 0.64
CA ALA A 17 8.39 7.66 2.07
C ALA A 17 7.81 9.05 2.40
N SER A 18 8.27 10.11 1.73
CA SER A 18 7.73 11.46 1.91
C SER A 18 6.28 11.58 1.46
N ILE A 19 5.92 11.01 0.30
CA ILE A 19 4.54 10.99 -0.19
C ILE A 19 3.64 10.24 0.79
N TRP A 20 4.10 9.08 1.27
CA TRP A 20 3.33 8.23 2.16
C TRP A 20 3.21 8.81 3.59
N GLY A 21 4.25 9.45 4.10
CA GLY A 21 4.22 10.17 5.39
C GLY A 21 3.31 11.40 5.34
N GLY A 22 3.46 12.23 4.31
CA GLY A 22 2.64 13.43 4.10
C GLY A 22 1.15 13.11 3.92
N MET A 23 0.84 11.95 3.34
CA MET A 23 -0.54 11.46 3.20
C MET A 23 -1.29 11.41 4.53
N TYR A 24 -0.67 11.05 5.67
CA TYR A 24 -1.37 11.01 6.96
C TYR A 24 -1.80 12.39 7.43
N VAL A 25 -0.95 13.39 7.23
CA VAL A 25 -1.24 14.78 7.61
C VAL A 25 -2.42 15.29 6.80
N VAL A 26 -2.38 15.14 5.48
CA VAL A 26 -3.47 15.54 4.59
C VAL A 26 -4.76 14.75 4.91
N SER A 27 -4.64 13.43 5.09
CA SER A 27 -5.80 12.58 5.40
C SER A 27 -6.45 13.00 6.72
N LYS A 28 -5.67 13.33 7.75
CA LYS A 28 -6.23 13.77 9.04
C LYS A 28 -7.12 15.01 8.89
N VAL A 29 -6.65 16.02 8.15
CA VAL A 29 -7.41 17.25 7.89
C VAL A 29 -8.66 16.96 7.07
N VAL A 30 -8.54 16.15 6.01
CA VAL A 30 -9.68 15.82 5.14
C VAL A 30 -10.74 14.99 5.89
N LEU A 31 -10.32 14.12 6.81
CA LEU A 31 -11.21 13.24 7.60
C LEU A 31 -12.08 13.99 8.63
N GLU A 32 -11.80 15.27 8.87
CA GLU A 32 -12.67 16.17 9.64
C GLU A 32 -13.97 16.49 8.88
N VAL A 33 -13.90 16.53 7.55
CA VAL A 33 -15.04 16.89 6.68
C VAL A 33 -15.61 15.65 5.96
N ILE A 34 -14.75 14.73 5.54
CA ILE A 34 -15.13 13.55 4.74
C ILE A 34 -15.06 12.28 5.60
N PRO A 35 -16.08 11.41 5.60
CA PRO A 35 -16.02 10.13 6.29
C PRO A 35 -14.87 9.22 5.78
N PRO A 36 -14.26 8.39 6.65
CA PRO A 36 -13.14 7.50 6.29
C PRO A 36 -13.36 6.63 5.05
N PHE A 37 -14.51 5.95 4.99
CA PHE A 37 -14.81 5.05 3.87
C PHE A 37 -15.12 5.80 2.57
N SER A 38 -15.66 7.02 2.64
CA SER A 38 -15.86 7.87 1.46
C SER A 38 -14.53 8.34 0.89
N LEU A 39 -13.59 8.73 1.75
CA LEU A 39 -12.22 9.09 1.34
C LEU A 39 -11.46 7.88 0.77
N LEU A 40 -11.65 6.70 1.35
CA LEU A 40 -11.07 5.46 0.83
C LEU A 40 -11.66 5.11 -0.54
N ALA A 41 -12.98 5.17 -0.69
CA ALA A 41 -13.65 4.86 -1.95
C ALA A 41 -13.19 5.81 -3.07
N SER A 42 -13.12 7.12 -2.80
CA SER A 42 -12.62 8.08 -3.79
C SER A 42 -11.17 7.78 -4.19
N ARG A 43 -10.31 7.45 -3.22
CA ARG A 43 -8.92 7.06 -3.48
C ARG A 43 -8.82 5.82 -4.38
N LEU A 44 -9.61 4.78 -4.10
CA LEU A 44 -9.59 3.53 -4.87
C LEU A 44 -10.18 3.71 -6.27
N ILE A 45 -11.25 4.51 -6.42
CA ILE A 45 -11.83 4.84 -7.73
C ILE A 45 -10.81 5.63 -8.57
N LEU A 46 -10.18 6.66 -8.01
CA LEU A 46 -9.16 7.44 -8.72
C LEU A 46 -7.95 6.57 -9.11
N GLY A 47 -7.51 5.69 -8.22
CA GLY A 47 -6.44 4.72 -8.51
C GLY A 47 -6.82 3.75 -9.64
N ALA A 48 -8.04 3.22 -9.63
CA ALA A 48 -8.54 2.34 -10.67
C ALA A 48 -8.65 3.05 -12.02
N LEU A 49 -9.13 4.30 -12.04
CA LEU A 49 -9.21 5.12 -13.26
C LEU A 49 -7.82 5.43 -13.82
N ALA A 50 -6.89 5.87 -12.97
CA ALA A 50 -5.53 6.19 -13.39
C ALA A 50 -4.81 4.95 -13.94
N LEU A 51 -4.89 3.82 -13.24
CA LEU A 51 -4.28 2.57 -13.68
C LEU A 51 -4.96 2.03 -14.94
N GLY A 52 -6.29 2.10 -15.01
CA GLY A 52 -7.07 1.71 -16.19
C GLY A 52 -6.68 2.51 -17.43
N LEU A 53 -6.46 3.83 -17.28
CA LEU A 53 -6.01 4.70 -18.36
C LEU A 53 -4.61 4.30 -18.85
N VAL A 54 -3.69 4.04 -17.92
CA VAL A 54 -2.32 3.59 -18.26
C VAL A 54 -2.36 2.24 -18.99
N ILE A 55 -3.15 1.28 -18.50
CA ILE A 55 -3.31 -0.03 -19.13
C ILE A 55 -3.92 0.12 -20.53
N TYR A 56 -4.94 0.96 -20.69
CA TYR A 56 -5.58 1.22 -21.98
C TYR A 56 -4.56 1.72 -23.01
N PHE A 57 -3.77 2.74 -22.66
CA PHE A 57 -2.76 3.29 -23.58
C PHE A 57 -1.61 2.32 -23.86
N ARG A 58 -1.21 1.50 -22.88
CA ARG A 58 -0.16 0.50 -23.06
C ARG A 58 -0.62 -0.69 -23.91
N ASN A 59 -1.82 -1.21 -23.66
CA ASN A 59 -2.37 -2.33 -24.43
C ASN A 59 -2.66 -1.93 -25.87
N LYS A 60 -3.08 -0.68 -26.12
CA LYS A 60 -3.22 -0.15 -27.49
C LYS A 60 -1.90 -0.18 -28.28
N LYS A 61 -0.75 -0.02 -27.61
CA LYS A 61 0.59 -0.11 -28.23
C LYS A 61 1.12 -1.54 -28.35
N ALA A 62 0.75 -2.45 -27.43
CA ALA A 62 1.36 -3.76 -27.30
C ALA A 62 0.48 -4.94 -27.80
N GLY A 63 -0.79 -4.70 -28.15
CA GLY A 63 -1.71 -5.74 -28.65
C GLY A 63 -2.00 -6.87 -27.66
N THR A 64 -1.61 -6.71 -26.39
CA THR A 64 -1.66 -7.78 -25.39
C THR A 64 -3.07 -7.93 -24.83
N LYS A 65 -3.67 -9.11 -24.99
CA LYS A 65 -4.93 -9.47 -24.33
C LYS A 65 -4.63 -9.97 -22.92
N ILE A 66 -5.20 -9.31 -21.90
CA ILE A 66 -5.13 -9.78 -20.52
C ILE A 66 -6.14 -10.91 -20.35
N THR A 67 -5.66 -12.14 -20.11
CA THR A 67 -6.52 -13.27 -19.76
C THR A 67 -6.75 -13.26 -18.25
N VAL A 68 -7.99 -13.04 -17.83
CA VAL A 68 -8.39 -13.08 -16.42
C VAL A 68 -8.87 -14.49 -16.08
N THR A 69 -8.02 -15.28 -15.44
CA THR A 69 -8.40 -16.59 -14.90
C THR A 69 -9.24 -16.43 -13.63
N LYS A 70 -10.15 -17.37 -13.34
CA LYS A 70 -10.98 -17.35 -12.12
C LYS A 70 -10.15 -17.29 -10.84
N GLU A 71 -9.03 -18.00 -10.79
CA GLU A 71 -8.09 -17.98 -9.67
C GLU A 71 -7.45 -16.60 -9.49
N PHE A 72 -6.95 -16.00 -10.59
CA PHE A 72 -6.39 -14.65 -10.57
C PHE A 72 -7.42 -13.60 -10.12
N PHE A 73 -8.67 -13.74 -10.58
CA PHE A 73 -9.77 -12.87 -10.14
C PHE A 73 -9.99 -12.98 -8.63
N TRP A 74 -10.06 -14.20 -8.09
CA TRP A 74 -10.32 -14.40 -6.67
C TRP A 74 -9.15 -13.93 -5.79
N ALA A 75 -7.91 -14.20 -6.20
CA ALA A 75 -6.73 -13.69 -5.53
C ALA A 75 -6.70 -12.15 -5.53
N SER A 76 -6.96 -11.53 -6.69
CA SER A 76 -7.02 -10.06 -6.82
C SER A 76 -8.15 -9.45 -5.99
N PHE A 77 -9.32 -10.11 -5.96
CA PHE A 77 -10.45 -9.70 -5.16
C PHE A 77 -10.14 -9.75 -3.66
N LEU A 78 -9.53 -10.84 -3.18
CA LEU A 78 -9.14 -10.96 -1.77
C LEU A 78 -8.10 -9.91 -1.38
N VAL A 79 -7.09 -9.66 -2.22
CA VAL A 79 -6.11 -8.60 -1.99
C VAL A 79 -6.77 -7.22 -1.97
N GLY A 80 -7.67 -6.94 -2.92
CA GLY A 80 -8.40 -5.68 -2.97
C GLY A 80 -9.31 -5.48 -1.77
N PHE A 81 -10.10 -6.49 -1.41
CA PHE A 81 -11.07 -6.41 -0.34
C PHE A 81 -10.40 -6.36 1.04
N VAL A 82 -9.55 -7.34 1.36
CA VAL A 82 -8.90 -7.43 2.67
C VAL A 82 -7.74 -6.44 2.78
N GLY A 83 -6.85 -6.44 1.79
CA GLY A 83 -5.63 -5.64 1.80
C GLY A 83 -5.85 -4.14 1.59
N TYR A 84 -6.82 -3.75 0.76
CA TYR A 84 -7.11 -2.32 0.52
C TYR A 84 -8.41 -1.85 1.17
N GLY A 85 -9.49 -2.61 1.09
CA GLY A 85 -10.77 -2.22 1.68
C GLY A 85 -10.74 -2.21 3.20
N VAL A 86 -10.55 -3.39 3.80
CA VAL A 86 -10.58 -3.57 5.26
C VAL A 86 -9.37 -2.90 5.93
N SER A 87 -8.15 -3.22 5.46
CA SER A 87 -6.93 -2.71 6.09
C SER A 87 -6.82 -1.18 6.03
N LEU A 88 -6.95 -0.55 4.84
CA LEU A 88 -6.88 0.91 4.74
C LEU A 88 -8.11 1.59 5.35
N GLY A 89 -9.28 0.94 5.32
CA GLY A 89 -10.47 1.42 6.00
C GLY A 89 -10.22 1.60 7.49
N PHE A 90 -9.69 0.56 8.15
CA PHE A 90 -9.30 0.66 9.56
C PHE A 90 -8.14 1.62 9.80
N GLN A 91 -7.18 1.72 8.87
CA GLN A 91 -6.12 2.73 8.97
C GLN A 91 -6.68 4.16 8.98
N PHE A 92 -7.64 4.48 8.11
CA PHE A 92 -8.28 5.80 8.07
C PHE A 92 -9.17 6.06 9.27
N VAL A 93 -9.90 5.05 9.75
CA VAL A 93 -10.65 5.14 11.01
C VAL A 93 -9.71 5.40 12.18
N GLY A 94 -8.61 4.64 12.29
CA GLY A 94 -7.59 4.83 13.32
C GLY A 94 -6.92 6.21 13.23
N THR A 95 -6.62 6.69 12.03
CA THR A 95 -6.07 8.04 11.81
C THR A 95 -7.09 9.12 12.18
N LYS A 96 -8.38 8.90 11.93
CA LYS A 96 -9.44 9.83 12.34
C LYS A 96 -9.56 9.89 13.86
N LEU A 97 -9.51 8.75 14.54
CA LEU A 97 -9.61 8.64 16.01
C LEU A 97 -8.32 9.05 16.74
N SER A 98 -7.16 8.99 16.07
CA SER A 98 -5.85 9.31 16.64
C SER A 98 -5.20 10.51 15.94
N THR A 99 -3.91 10.73 16.16
CA THR A 99 -3.13 11.76 15.45
C THR A 99 -2.46 11.18 14.21
N ALA A 100 -2.12 12.04 13.25
CA ALA A 100 -1.36 11.65 12.07
C ALA A 100 -0.01 11.00 12.46
N SER A 101 0.65 11.53 13.49
CA SER A 101 1.91 10.99 14.01
C SER A 101 1.74 9.55 14.54
N ASN A 102 0.69 9.28 15.31
CA ASN A 102 0.43 7.93 15.81
C ASN A 102 0.10 6.94 14.68
N GLY A 103 -0.70 7.35 13.68
CA GLY A 103 -0.99 6.52 12.51
C GLY A 103 0.27 6.17 11.71
N ALA A 104 1.16 7.14 11.51
CA ALA A 104 2.45 6.93 10.86
C ALA A 104 3.34 5.99 11.69
N LEU A 105 3.46 6.19 13.00
CA LEU A 105 4.24 5.35 13.92
C LEU A 105 3.77 3.90 13.92
N VAL A 106 2.45 3.66 13.99
CA VAL A 106 1.87 2.31 13.94
C VAL A 106 2.25 1.62 12.62
N THR A 107 2.22 2.36 11.50
CA THR A 107 2.63 1.74 10.23
C THR A 107 4.13 1.50 10.17
N SER A 108 4.97 2.38 10.75
CA SER A 108 6.40 2.12 10.88
C SER A 108 6.73 0.88 11.71
N ALA A 109 5.81 0.40 12.55
CA ALA A 109 5.93 -0.88 13.26
C ALA A 109 5.54 -2.11 12.42
N THR A 110 5.06 -1.93 11.18
CA THR A 110 4.71 -3.03 10.26
C THR A 110 5.82 -4.07 10.11
N PRO A 111 7.12 -3.71 9.96
CA PRO A 111 8.20 -4.69 9.91
C PRO A 111 8.26 -5.61 11.13
N ALA A 112 7.94 -5.11 12.34
CA ALA A 112 7.91 -5.94 13.54
C ALA A 112 6.79 -6.99 13.48
N PHE A 113 5.60 -6.58 13.03
CA PHE A 113 4.49 -7.53 12.80
C PHE A 113 4.79 -8.51 11.67
N VAL A 114 5.45 -8.05 10.60
CA VAL A 114 5.91 -8.94 9.52
C VAL A 114 6.89 -9.97 10.06
N LEU A 115 7.89 -9.58 10.87
CA LEU A 115 8.83 -10.52 11.49
C LEU A 115 8.13 -11.54 12.40
N LEU A 116 7.08 -11.11 13.11
CA LEU A 116 6.29 -11.97 13.99
C LEU A 116 5.47 -13.00 13.19
N PHE A 117 4.81 -12.57 12.11
CA PHE A 117 3.86 -13.40 11.37
C PHE A 117 4.45 -14.11 10.14
N ALA A 118 5.57 -13.65 9.58
CA ALA A 118 6.25 -14.25 8.43
C ALA A 118 6.58 -15.74 8.60
N PRO A 119 7.14 -16.22 9.73
CA PRO A 119 7.39 -17.65 9.90
C PRO A 119 6.11 -18.50 9.91
N PHE A 120 4.99 -17.95 10.38
CA PHE A 120 3.71 -18.66 10.44
C PHE A 120 2.96 -18.64 9.11
N LEU A 121 2.97 -17.50 8.39
CA LEU A 121 2.19 -17.30 7.15
C LEU A 121 2.98 -17.67 5.89
N LEU A 122 4.28 -17.37 5.85
CA LEU A 122 5.15 -17.62 4.68
C LEU A 122 6.06 -18.84 4.84
N GLY A 123 6.18 -19.41 6.06
CA GLY A 123 7.06 -20.55 6.33
C GLY A 123 8.56 -20.22 6.28
N GLU A 124 8.93 -18.93 6.26
CA GLU A 124 10.33 -18.50 6.26
C GLU A 124 10.96 -18.69 7.65
N ARG A 125 12.13 -19.35 7.73
CA ARG A 125 12.87 -19.49 9.01
C ARG A 125 13.46 -18.15 9.42
N SER A 126 12.87 -17.51 10.44
CA SER A 126 13.37 -16.28 11.03
C SER A 126 14.79 -16.47 11.57
N THR A 127 15.78 -15.89 10.88
CA THR A 127 17.17 -15.94 11.35
C THR A 127 17.34 -14.99 12.55
N PRO A 128 18.01 -15.37 13.66
CA PRO A 128 18.11 -14.55 14.88
C PRO A 128 18.65 -13.13 14.64
N ARG A 129 19.51 -12.95 13.63
CA ARG A 129 20.05 -11.65 13.21
C ARG A 129 19.01 -10.69 12.63
N ARG A 130 17.88 -11.18 12.10
CA ARG A 130 16.77 -10.33 11.60
C ARG A 130 15.77 -9.95 12.69
N ILE A 131 15.80 -10.62 13.85
CA ILE A 131 14.90 -10.34 14.97
C ILE A 131 15.49 -9.24 15.89
N LEU A 132 16.82 -9.17 15.98
CA LEU A 132 17.56 -8.20 16.81
C LEU A 132 17.90 -6.88 16.10
N ALA A 133 17.75 -6.80 14.78
CA ALA A 133 18.08 -5.63 13.96
C ALA A 133 16.81 -4.85 13.60
#